data_AF-A0A1I0PT77-F1
#
_entry.id   AF-A0A1I0PT77-F1
#
_cell.length_a   1.000
_cell.length_b   1.000
_cell.length_c   1.000
_cell.angle_alpha   90.00
_cell.angle_beta   90.00
_cell.angle_gamma   90.00
#
_symmetry.space_group_name_H-M   'P 1'
#
loop_
_entity.id
_entity.type
_entity.pdbx_description
1 polymer ?
#
loop_
_entity_poly.entity_id
_entity_poly.type
_entity_poly.pdbx_seq_one_letter_code
_entity_poly.pdbx_strand_id
1 'polypeptide(L)'
;MTPIIVNGLFTVVSGTMLSLLERHVPDRFTSDPIIIYDRSTETQIAGYHRLYIKETIERASTNQLDTSGMKIWAYENSLSGGILISVSLMGELKKSGISGLVYHHGFSGYGG
;
A
#
# COMPACT_ATOMS: atom_id res chain seq x y z
N MET A 1 5.27 9.15 -14.21
CA MET A 1 5.65 8.96 -12.79
C MET A 1 4.36 8.68 -12.04
N THR A 2 4.23 7.52 -11.39
CA THR A 2 2.98 7.13 -10.72
C THR A 2 3.12 7.42 -9.23
N PRO A 3 2.45 8.46 -8.68
CA PRO A 3 2.54 8.77 -7.28
C PRO A 3 1.80 7.70 -6.46
N ILE A 4 2.43 7.24 -5.39
CA ILE A 4 1.77 6.52 -4.30
C ILE A 4 1.71 7.50 -3.15
N ILE A 5 0.50 8.00 -2.88
CA ILE A 5 0.26 8.93 -1.77
C ILE A 5 -0.21 8.09 -0.59
N VAL A 6 0.70 7.86 0.35
CA VAL A 6 0.39 7.29 1.67
C VAL A 6 0.22 8.47 2.62
N ASN A 7 -1.01 8.96 2.76
CA ASN A 7 -1.33 9.88 3.86
C ASN A 7 -2.03 9.05 4.94
N GLY A 8 -1.75 9.31 6.21
CA GLY A 8 -2.06 8.42 7.34
C GLY A 8 -3.54 8.05 7.55
N LEU A 9 -4.46 8.55 6.73
CA LEU A 9 -5.87 8.18 6.72
C LEU A 9 -6.26 7.29 5.53
N PHE A 10 -5.62 7.43 4.36
CA PHE A 10 -6.04 6.78 3.11
C PHE A 10 -4.85 6.39 2.24
N THR A 11 -4.91 5.20 1.64
CA THR A 11 -3.96 4.81 0.59
C THR A 11 -4.57 5.06 -0.77
N VAL A 12 -3.88 5.84 -1.61
CA VAL A 12 -4.23 6.03 -3.02
C VAL A 12 -3.26 5.27 -3.92
N VAL A 13 -3.80 4.51 -4.87
CA VAL A 13 -3.03 3.74 -5.86
C VAL A 13 -3.53 4.04 -7.28
N SER A 14 -2.67 3.88 -8.28
CA SER A 14 -3.10 3.91 -9.68
C SER A 14 -3.84 2.64 -10.07
N GLY A 15 -4.59 2.69 -11.17
CA GLY A 15 -5.24 1.50 -11.74
C GLY A 15 -4.28 0.35 -12.06
N THR A 16 -3.04 0.65 -12.48
CA THR A 16 -2.01 -0.37 -12.71
C THR A 16 -1.62 -1.10 -11.42
N MET A 17 -1.45 -0.37 -10.32
CA MET A 17 -1.16 -0.97 -9.02
C MET A 17 -2.35 -1.77 -8.50
N LEU A 18 -3.56 -1.23 -8.63
CA LEU A 18 -4.80 -1.94 -8.25
C LEU A 18 -4.88 -3.30 -8.95
N SER A 19 -4.67 -3.34 -10.27
CA SER A 19 -4.73 -4.58 -11.06
C SER A 19 -3.73 -5.64 -10.60
N LEU A 20 -2.57 -5.23 -10.08
CA LEU A 20 -1.60 -6.17 -9.51
C LEU A 20 -2.04 -6.68 -8.14
N LEU A 21 -2.57 -5.80 -7.29
CA LEU A 21 -3.08 -6.19 -5.99
C LEU A 21 -4.28 -7.15 -6.14
N GLU A 22 -5.17 -6.91 -7.10
CA GLU A 22 -6.29 -7.80 -7.41
C GLU A 22 -5.83 -9.17 -7.91
N ARG A 23 -4.68 -9.25 -8.61
CA ARG A 23 -4.11 -10.53 -9.04
C ARG A 23 -3.56 -11.37 -7.88
N HIS A 24 -2.98 -10.72 -6.87
CA HIS A 24 -2.21 -11.41 -5.83
C HIS A 24 -2.94 -11.54 -4.50
N VAL A 25 -3.78 -10.57 -4.13
CA VAL A 25 -4.47 -10.47 -2.84
C VAL A 25 -5.89 -9.88 -2.96
N PRO A 26 -6.74 -10.36 -3.90
CA PRO A 26 -8.04 -9.74 -4.21
C PRO A 26 -8.97 -9.64 -3.00
N ASP A 27 -8.93 -10.63 -2.12
CA ASP A 27 -9.87 -10.70 -0.98
C ASP A 27 -9.44 -9.84 0.21
N ARG A 28 -8.27 -9.19 0.16
CA ARG A 28 -7.68 -8.48 1.31
C ARG A 28 -8.03 -6.99 1.38
N PHE A 29 -8.65 -6.44 0.35
CA PHE A 29 -9.01 -5.03 0.30
C PHE A 29 -10.32 -4.82 -0.46
N THR A 30 -10.84 -3.60 -0.39
CA THR A 30 -11.81 -3.04 -1.35
C THR A 30 -11.25 -1.74 -1.90
N SER A 31 -11.82 -1.23 -2.99
CA SER A 31 -11.37 0.03 -3.58
C SER A 31 -12.51 0.83 -4.18
N ASP A 32 -12.38 2.16 -4.12
CA ASP A 32 -13.27 3.11 -4.79
C ASP A 32 -12.47 3.97 -5.77
N PRO A 33 -12.98 4.23 -6.99
CA PRO A 33 -12.33 5.15 -7.92
C PRO A 33 -12.37 6.58 -7.37
N ILE A 34 -11.27 7.31 -7.56
CA ILE A 34 -11.16 8.72 -7.18
C ILE A 34 -10.53 9.54 -8.32
N ILE A 35 -10.77 10.84 -8.29
CA ILE A 35 -10.14 11.82 -9.18
C ILE A 35 -9.18 12.65 -8.35
N ILE A 36 -7.93 12.74 -8.78
CA ILE A 36 -6.93 13.61 -8.16
C ILE A 36 -7.00 14.98 -8.84
N TYR A 37 -7.13 16.04 -8.06
CA TYR A 37 -6.98 17.41 -8.55
C TYR A 37 -5.54 17.88 -8.36
N ASP A 38 -4.80 18.04 -9.47
CA ASP A 38 -3.47 18.61 -9.46
C ASP A 38 -3.56 20.13 -9.50
N ARG A 39 -3.28 20.76 -8.36
CA ARG A 39 -3.32 22.22 -8.20
C ARG A 39 -2.26 22.95 -9.02
N SER A 40 -1.13 22.31 -9.32
CA SER A 40 -0.04 22.97 -10.03
C SER A 40 -0.36 23.18 -11.51
N THR A 41 -1.14 22.25 -12.08
CA THR A 41 -1.56 22.27 -13.48
C THR A 41 -3.04 22.61 -13.65
N GLU A 42 -3.79 22.76 -12.55
CA GLU A 42 -5.25 22.92 -12.51
C GLU A 42 -6.00 21.80 -13.25
N THR A 43 -5.44 20.59 -13.27
CA THR A 43 -6.02 19.45 -13.99
C THR A 43 -6.67 18.42 -13.07
N GLN A 44 -7.65 17.71 -13.62
CA GLN A 44 -8.25 16.53 -13.00
C GLN A 44 -7.66 15.27 -13.62
N ILE A 45 -7.08 14.42 -12.79
CA ILE A 45 -6.40 13.20 -13.20
C ILE A 45 -7.21 12.00 -12.70
N ALA A 46 -7.82 11.27 -13.63
CA ALA A 46 -8.54 10.03 -13.37
C ALA A 46 -7.60 8.81 -13.32
N GLY A 47 -8.15 7.63 -13.03
CA GLY A 47 -7.40 6.36 -13.02
C GLY A 47 -6.72 6.04 -11.70
N TYR A 48 -7.12 6.70 -10.61
CA TYR A 48 -6.67 6.41 -9.25
C TYR A 48 -7.80 5.80 -8.44
N HIS A 49 -7.41 5.00 -7.45
CA HIS A 49 -8.32 4.34 -6.54
C HIS A 49 -7.86 4.55 -5.11
N ARG A 50 -8.82 4.73 -4.21
CA ARG A 50 -8.61 4.68 -2.78
C ARG A 50 -8.75 3.23 -2.32
N LEU A 51 -7.74 2.71 -1.62
CA LEU A 51 -7.77 1.38 -1.04
C LEU A 51 -8.28 1.40 0.40
N TYR A 52 -9.04 0.37 0.74
CA TYR A 52 -9.43 0.04 2.10
C TYR A 52 -8.97 -1.38 2.39
N ILE A 53 -7.93 -1.52 3.20
CA ILE A 53 -7.40 -2.83 3.57
C ILE A 53 -8.23 -3.37 4.72
N LYS A 54 -8.68 -4.62 4.61
CA LYS A 54 -9.64 -5.23 5.56
C LYS A 54 -9.01 -5.57 6.91
N GLU A 55 -7.71 -5.83 6.92
CA GLU A 55 -6.97 -6.27 8.10
C GLU A 55 -6.00 -5.17 8.54
N THR A 56 -6.19 -4.69 9.77
CA THR A 56 -5.34 -3.68 10.39
C THR A 56 -4.45 -4.33 11.45
N ILE A 57 -3.19 -3.92 11.50
CA ILE A 57 -2.24 -4.37 12.51
C ILE A 57 -1.73 -3.18 13.32
N GLU A 58 -1.73 -3.36 14.63
CA GLU A 58 -1.11 -2.45 15.57
C GLU A 58 0.39 -2.75 15.74
N ARG A 59 1.18 -1.71 16.05
CA ARG A 59 2.63 -1.82 16.29
C ARG A 59 3.03 -2.91 17.28
N ALA A 60 2.26 -3.13 18.34
CA ALA A 60 2.60 -4.13 19.36
C ALA A 60 2.51 -5.58 18.84
N SER A 61 1.73 -5.82 17.77
CA SER A 61 1.41 -7.16 17.27
C SER A 61 2.26 -7.57 16.07
N THR A 62 3.19 -6.73 15.60
CA THR A 62 3.95 -6.99 14.37
C THR A 62 4.86 -8.21 14.46
N ASN A 63 5.33 -8.56 15.65
CA ASN A 63 6.24 -9.70 15.87
C ASN A 63 5.54 -11.06 15.81
N GLN A 64 4.20 -11.07 15.80
CA GLN A 64 3.37 -12.28 15.78
C GLN A 64 2.71 -12.52 14.43
N LEU A 65 3.04 -11.69 13.42
CA LEU A 65 2.45 -11.80 12.10
C LEU A 65 2.98 -13.03 11.37
N ASP A 66 2.05 -13.88 10.94
CA ASP A 66 2.34 -14.85 9.91
C ASP A 66 2.60 -14.11 8.59
N THR A 67 3.87 -14.04 8.21
CA THR A 67 4.34 -13.39 6.98
C THR A 67 4.42 -14.33 5.79
N SER A 68 3.97 -15.59 5.93
CA SER A 68 3.94 -16.54 4.82
C SER A 68 2.92 -16.14 3.75
N GLY A 69 3.21 -16.49 2.50
CA GLY A 69 2.34 -16.20 1.36
C GLY A 69 2.26 -14.73 0.96
N MET A 70 1.29 -14.39 0.13
CA MET A 70 1.03 -13.02 -0.33
C MET A 70 -0.01 -12.36 0.59
N LYS A 71 0.39 -11.29 1.28
CA LYS A 71 -0.48 -10.60 2.25
C LYS A 71 -0.25 -9.09 2.22
N ILE A 72 -1.28 -8.36 2.63
CA ILE A 72 -1.31 -6.91 2.75
C ILE A 72 -2.11 -6.54 4.00
N TRP A 73 -1.65 -5.52 4.71
CA TRP A 73 -2.28 -5.03 5.93
C TRP A 73 -2.21 -3.51 6.01
N ALA A 74 -3.24 -2.90 6.58
CA ALA A 74 -3.14 -1.54 7.08
C ALA A 74 -2.29 -1.56 8.35
N TYR A 75 -1.38 -0.61 8.47
CA TYR A 75 -0.58 -0.43 9.67
C TYR A 75 -0.99 0.86 10.35
N GLU A 76 -1.48 0.73 11.58
CA GLU A 76 -1.90 1.87 12.39
C GLU A 76 -0.80 2.21 13.40
N ASN A 77 -0.31 3.44 13.31
CA ASN A 77 0.57 4.05 14.30
C ASN A 77 0.06 5.46 14.60
N SER A 78 0.25 5.92 15.84
CA SER A 78 -0.29 7.17 16.39
C SER A 78 0.12 8.46 15.65
N LEU A 79 0.98 8.39 14.63
CA LEU A 79 1.49 9.53 13.85
C LEU A 79 1.50 9.31 12.33
N SER A 80 1.35 8.08 11.83
CA SER A 80 1.37 7.78 10.40
C SER A 80 0.76 6.41 10.10
N GLY A 81 -0.35 6.40 9.36
CA GLY A 81 -0.86 5.19 8.72
C GLY A 81 0.05 4.73 7.59
N GLY A 82 0.14 3.41 7.38
CA GLY A 82 0.94 2.82 6.32
C GLY A 82 0.35 1.51 5.79
N ILE A 83 1.02 0.93 4.81
CA ILE A 83 0.72 -0.42 4.32
C ILE A 83 1.92 -1.32 4.62
N LEU A 84 1.63 -2.46 5.25
CA LEU A 84 2.56 -3.58 5.30
C LEU A 84 2.20 -4.59 4.23
N ILE A 85 3.21 -5.13 3.57
CA ILE A 85 3.06 -6.23 2.61
C ILE A 85 4.03 -7.34 2.97
N SER A 86 3.68 -8.58 2.64
CA SER A 86 4.60 -9.70 2.81
C SER A 86 5.78 -9.59 1.84
N VAL A 87 6.90 -10.25 2.18
CA VAL A 87 8.09 -10.29 1.32
C VAL A 87 7.78 -10.93 -0.04
N SER A 88 6.93 -11.96 -0.07
CA SER A 88 6.49 -12.59 -1.32
C SER A 88 5.73 -11.61 -2.22
N LEU A 89 4.80 -10.82 -1.65
CA LEU A 89 4.07 -9.81 -2.43
C LEU A 89 5.01 -8.69 -2.90
N MET A 90 5.93 -8.22 -2.05
CA MET A 90 6.97 -7.25 -2.45
C MET A 90 7.79 -7.76 -3.65
N GLY A 91 8.16 -9.05 -3.65
CA GLY A 91 8.90 -9.68 -4.73
C GLY A 91 8.16 -9.61 -6.08
N GLU A 92 6.88 -9.93 -6.11
CA GLU A 92 6.06 -9.85 -7.32
C GLU A 92 5.84 -8.40 -7.77
N LEU A 93 5.57 -7.48 -6.85
CA LEU A 93 5.42 -6.07 -7.18
C LEU A 93 6.73 -5.46 -7.74
N LYS A 94 7.90 -5.87 -7.24
CA LYS A 94 9.20 -5.44 -7.81
C LYS A 94 9.40 -5.96 -9.24
N LYS A 95 8.97 -7.18 -9.54
CA LYS A 95 9.07 -7.76 -10.89
C LYS A 95 8.16 -7.06 -11.90
N SER A 96 7.08 -6.41 -11.45
CA SER A 96 6.13 -5.71 -12.32
C SER A 96 6.71 -4.48 -13.02
N GLY A 97 7.86 -3.96 -12.58
CA GLY A 97 8.51 -2.80 -13.19
C GLY A 97 7.81 -1.47 -12.96
N ILE A 98 6.84 -1.39 -12.03
CA ILE A 98 6.20 -0.13 -11.67
C ILE A 98 7.22 0.82 -11.04
N SER A 99 7.37 2.00 -11.65
CA SER A 99 8.19 3.08 -11.13
C SER A 99 7.51 3.81 -9.97
N GLY A 100 8.31 4.35 -9.03
CA GLY A 100 7.80 5.13 -7.89
C GLY A 100 7.46 4.30 -6.64
N LEU A 101 7.70 2.99 -6.67
CA LEU A 101 7.57 2.14 -5.49
C LEU A 101 8.75 2.34 -4.55
N VAL A 102 8.49 2.92 -3.38
CA VAL A 102 9.47 3.03 -2.29
C VAL A 102 9.10 1.99 -1.23
N TYR A 103 10.05 1.10 -0.95
CA TYR A 103 9.91 0.11 0.11
C TYR A 103 10.83 0.48 1.25
N HIS A 104 10.26 0.60 2.45
CA HIS A 104 11.03 0.67 3.67
C HIS A 104 10.99 -0.71 4.31
N HIS A 105 12.16 -1.23 4.71
CA HIS A 105 12.19 -2.44 5.53
C HIS A 105 11.42 -2.15 6.81
N GLY A 106 10.31 -2.88 7.03
CA GLY A 106 9.57 -2.82 8.27
C GLY A 106 10.48 -3.25 9.42
N PHE A 107 10.70 -2.34 10.37
CA PHE A 107 11.29 -2.57 11.68
C PHE A 107 12.67 -3.26 11.72
N SER A 108 13.59 -2.90 10.82
CA SER A 108 15.03 -3.18 11.03
C SER A 108 15.69 -2.10 11.92
N GLY A 109 15.09 -1.77 13.06
CA GLY A 109 15.61 -0.77 13.99
C GLY A 109 15.03 -0.93 15.39
N TYR A 110 15.92 -1.04 16.38
CA TYR A 110 15.74 -1.34 17.82
C TYR A 110 15.77 -2.83 18.20
N GLY A 111 16.95 -3.44 18.06
CA GLY A 111 17.30 -4.73 18.66
C GLY A 111 18.74 -5.09 18.33
N GLY A 112 19.68 -4.62 19.16
CA GLY A 112 21.13 -4.85 19.06
C GLY A 112 21.91 -3.72 19.68
#